data_AF-A0A8S0PXG0-F1
#
_entry.id   AF-A0A8S0PXG0-F1
#
_cell.length_a   1.000
_cell.length_b   1.000
_cell.length_c   1.000
_cell.angle_alpha   90.00
_cell.angle_beta   90.00
_cell.angle_gamma   90.00
#
_symmetry.space_group_name_H-M   'P 1'
#
loop_
_entity.id
_entity.type
_entity.pdbx_description
1 polymer ?
#
loop_
_entity_poly.entity_id
_entity_poly.type
_entity_poly.pdbx_seq_one_letter_code
_entity_poly.pdbx_strand_id
1 'polypeptide(L)'
;MGIFPPCSSSEMLEKLLGTVCGKIRDSPQIEKRKIKGTVVLRKKNFMGMTDVGASFLDRVYEIFRKGVSLQLISATHADPENGSRGKLGKEAYLESWGSKFTSLSANEDATFNITFDWDESMGVPGAFLIKNHHPSQFYLKLVTLEDVPGIGQLQFVCNSWVYPAYRYKYDRVFFAYKTYLPCNTPEPLRAYREDELINLRGDGSGMLKEWDRVYDYALYNDLGSPEEGRPVLGGSQEFPYPRRGRTGRRPNKKDPKIETRLLLLNLNIYVPRDERFSQVKFSEFICSSFNSLGQVLIPEIGAVFNKTINEFDNLQDIHKLYKEENNLPDSRPLRNTRECLPWESFKELLHVSGGRPFKFPKPDIIKNDETAWKTDEEFGREMIAGVNPVIIRRLEEFPPASKLDPKVYGNQNSSMTKEQIEKNMNGLTVEEAIAGNKLFILDYHDVLIPYLRKINKTKYTRTYASRTVLLLQDNGTLKPLAIELSREQDDVNVYDPISQVFTPSEHGIENSKWQLAKAYVAVNDSGYHQLISHWLNTHAAIEPFVIATNRQLSVLHPIYKLLQPHFRDTMNINALARHTLINAGGILETTVFPARYSMEMSAVIYKNWNFTEQALPEDLLKRSVRKFYRNHSK
;
A
#
# COMPACT_ATOMS: atom_id res chain seq x y z
N MET A 1 -22.15 27.04 -104.30
CA MET A 1 -22.25 25.90 -105.26
C MET A 1 -20.86 25.30 -105.39
N GLY A 2 -20.71 23.99 -105.16
CA GLY A 2 -19.42 23.28 -105.20
C GLY A 2 -19.48 22.11 -104.23
N ILE A 3 -19.68 20.85 -104.68
CA ILE A 3 -18.68 19.92 -105.26
C ILE A 3 -17.65 19.48 -104.20
N PHE A 4 -17.76 18.24 -103.72
CA PHE A 4 -16.75 17.44 -102.98
C PHE A 4 -15.51 17.14 -103.87
N PRO A 5 -14.31 16.66 -103.42
CA PRO A 5 -13.95 15.84 -102.22
C PRO A 5 -12.52 16.18 -101.64
N PRO A 6 -11.67 15.31 -101.01
CA PRO A 6 -11.84 13.99 -100.36
C PRO A 6 -11.26 13.85 -98.91
N CYS A 7 -11.66 12.75 -98.23
CA CYS A 7 -11.14 12.27 -96.94
C CYS A 7 -9.63 12.00 -96.92
N SER A 8 -8.95 12.41 -95.84
CA SER A 8 -7.58 12.00 -95.52
C SER A 8 -7.54 10.80 -94.55
N SER A 9 -6.65 9.88 -94.85
CA SER A 9 -6.40 8.57 -94.26
C SER A 9 -5.71 8.59 -92.87
N SER A 10 -6.14 9.44 -91.92
CA SER A 10 -5.58 9.46 -90.55
C SER A 10 -6.49 8.87 -89.47
N GLU A 11 -7.80 8.76 -89.69
CA GLU A 11 -8.75 8.29 -88.67
C GLU A 11 -8.87 6.76 -88.53
N MET A 12 -8.39 5.98 -89.51
CA MET A 12 -8.37 4.51 -89.40
C MET A 12 -7.14 3.96 -88.66
N LEU A 13 -6.02 4.70 -88.59
CA LEU A 13 -4.81 4.23 -87.91
C LEU A 13 -4.90 4.41 -86.38
N GLU A 14 -5.60 5.44 -85.89
CA GLU A 14 -5.81 5.65 -84.45
C GLU A 14 -6.80 4.64 -83.83
N LYS A 15 -7.74 4.11 -84.61
CA LYS A 15 -8.69 3.08 -84.11
C LYS A 15 -8.13 1.66 -84.07
N LEU A 16 -6.98 1.39 -84.70
CA LEU A 16 -6.34 0.07 -84.71
C LEU A 16 -5.21 -0.08 -83.68
N LEU A 17 -4.64 1.03 -83.20
CA LEU A 17 -3.66 1.03 -82.10
C LEU A 17 -4.30 1.00 -80.69
N GLY A 18 -5.61 1.23 -80.59
CA GLY A 18 -6.37 1.17 -79.33
C GLY A 18 -6.74 -0.23 -78.83
N THR A 19 -6.41 -1.30 -79.55
CA THR A 19 -6.92 -2.66 -79.28
C THR A 19 -5.84 -3.69 -78.93
N VAL A 20 -4.55 -3.32 -78.88
CA VAL A 20 -3.43 -4.28 -78.63
C VAL A 20 -2.60 -4.01 -77.36
N CYS A 21 -2.86 -2.94 -76.61
CA CYS A 21 -2.26 -2.76 -75.27
C CYS A 21 -3.32 -2.89 -74.18
N GLY A 22 -3.17 -3.92 -73.34
CA GLY A 22 -4.08 -4.26 -72.26
C GLY A 22 -4.36 -3.08 -71.33
N LYS A 23 -5.64 -2.75 -71.18
CA LYS A 23 -6.12 -1.91 -70.08
C LYS A 23 -5.82 -2.63 -68.76
N ILE A 24 -4.71 -2.26 -68.13
CA ILE A 24 -4.57 -2.41 -66.69
C ILE A 24 -5.70 -1.58 -66.10
N ARG A 25 -6.65 -2.26 -65.43
CA ARG A 25 -7.61 -1.57 -64.57
C ARG A 25 -6.80 -0.84 -63.52
N ASP A 26 -6.78 0.49 -63.58
CA ASP A 26 -6.40 1.31 -62.44
C ASP A 26 -7.32 0.92 -61.28
N SER A 27 -6.75 0.14 -60.37
CA SER A 27 -7.30 -0.02 -59.04
C SER A 27 -7.29 1.38 -58.42
N PRO A 28 -8.36 1.85 -57.73
CA PRO A 28 -8.25 3.12 -57.03
C PRO A 28 -7.04 3.02 -56.10
N GLN A 29 -6.04 3.89 -56.31
CA GLN A 29 -4.96 4.04 -55.35
C GLN A 29 -5.60 4.54 -54.07
N ILE A 30 -5.88 3.62 -53.15
CA ILE A 30 -6.22 3.96 -51.77
C ILE A 30 -5.00 4.70 -51.24
N GLU A 31 -5.09 6.02 -51.06
CA GLU A 31 -4.06 6.80 -50.38
C GLU A 31 -3.79 6.13 -49.03
N LYS A 32 -2.64 5.47 -48.91
CA LYS A 32 -2.19 4.89 -47.64
C LYS A 32 -1.80 6.04 -46.71
N ARG A 33 -2.78 6.54 -45.96
CA ARG A 33 -2.50 7.46 -44.86
C ARG A 33 -1.69 6.74 -43.79
N LYS A 34 -0.71 7.45 -43.25
CA LYS A 34 0.16 6.97 -42.18
C LYS A 34 -0.09 7.79 -40.93
N ILE A 35 -0.35 7.12 -39.82
CA ILE A 35 -0.43 7.77 -38.51
C ILE A 35 0.96 7.74 -37.89
N LYS A 36 1.49 8.90 -37.52
CA LYS A 36 2.73 9.00 -36.77
C LYS A 36 2.44 8.89 -35.29
N GLY A 37 3.28 8.16 -34.58
CA GLY A 37 3.20 7.99 -33.16
C GLY A 37 4.53 8.26 -32.46
N THR A 38 4.43 8.71 -31.21
CA THR A 38 5.54 8.91 -30.31
C THR A 38 5.33 8.04 -29.08
N VAL A 39 6.33 7.22 -28.75
CA VAL A 39 6.31 6.27 -27.63
C VAL A 39 7.36 6.67 -26.61
N VAL A 40 6.91 6.95 -25.38
CA VAL A 40 7.77 7.30 -24.25
C VAL A 40 7.89 6.09 -23.32
N LEU A 41 9.12 5.62 -23.11
CA LEU A 41 9.41 4.49 -22.23
C LEU A 41 10.69 4.69 -21.43
N ARG A 42 10.87 3.90 -20.39
CA ARG A 42 12.06 3.92 -19.54
C ARG A 42 12.64 2.51 -19.39
N LYS A 43 13.97 2.38 -19.47
CA LYS A 43 14.66 1.10 -19.21
C LYS A 43 14.62 0.80 -17.71
N LYS A 44 14.63 -0.48 -17.33
CA LYS A 44 14.79 -0.86 -15.91
C LYS A 44 16.20 -0.51 -15.44
N ASN A 45 16.37 0.17 -14.30
CA ASN A 45 17.70 0.24 -13.67
C ASN A 45 18.02 -1.15 -13.14
N PHE A 46 19.07 -1.78 -13.65
CA PHE A 46 19.63 -2.96 -13.03
C PHE A 46 20.67 -2.46 -12.02
N MET A 47 20.28 -2.34 -10.76
CA MET A 47 21.24 -2.17 -9.67
C MET A 47 21.08 -3.37 -8.74
N GLY A 48 21.91 -4.40 -8.95
CA GLY A 48 22.09 -5.51 -8.01
C GLY A 48 22.14 -6.94 -8.57
N MET A 49 23.37 -7.47 -8.67
CA MET A 49 23.81 -8.89 -8.56
C MET A 49 23.76 -9.89 -9.74
N THR A 50 23.41 -9.51 -10.97
CA THR A 50 23.73 -10.36 -12.15
C THR A 50 24.02 -9.51 -13.40
N ASP A 51 25.05 -8.66 -13.37
CA ASP A 51 25.13 -7.50 -14.29
C ASP A 51 26.32 -7.46 -15.26
N VAL A 52 26.84 -8.62 -15.66
CA VAL A 52 27.79 -8.68 -16.81
C VAL A 52 27.18 -9.42 -18.00
N GLY A 53 26.25 -10.35 -17.77
CA GLY A 53 25.59 -11.10 -18.84
C GLY A 53 24.50 -10.33 -19.59
N ALA A 54 23.73 -9.46 -18.91
CA ALA A 54 22.56 -8.81 -19.50
C ALA A 54 22.92 -7.72 -20.53
N SER A 55 23.95 -6.90 -20.26
CA SER A 55 24.43 -5.89 -21.21
C SER A 55 25.10 -6.51 -22.45
N PHE A 56 25.72 -7.68 -22.29
CA PHE A 56 26.28 -8.46 -23.40
C PHE A 56 25.19 -9.16 -24.21
N LEU A 57 24.17 -9.72 -23.55
CA LEU A 57 23.01 -10.32 -24.22
C LEU A 57 22.16 -9.29 -24.98
N ASP A 58 21.91 -8.10 -24.42
CA ASP A 58 21.22 -7.00 -25.11
C ASP A 58 21.94 -6.67 -26.45
N ARG A 59 23.28 -6.61 -26.47
CA ARG A 59 24.07 -6.35 -27.70
C ARG A 59 24.04 -7.49 -28.73
N VAL A 60 23.93 -8.75 -28.29
CA VAL A 60 23.90 -9.92 -29.18
C VAL A 60 22.50 -10.12 -29.79
N TYR A 61 21.43 -9.81 -29.06
CA TYR A 61 20.05 -9.92 -29.55
C TYR A 61 19.65 -8.78 -30.51
N GLU A 62 20.30 -7.61 -30.44
CA GLU A 62 20.06 -6.48 -31.36
C GLU A 62 20.45 -6.75 -32.82
N ILE A 63 21.18 -7.85 -33.09
CA ILE A 63 21.45 -8.34 -34.46
C ILE A 63 20.14 -8.83 -35.13
N PHE A 64 19.12 -9.20 -34.34
CA PHE A 64 17.80 -9.61 -34.82
C PHE A 64 16.81 -8.43 -34.75
N ARG A 65 16.50 -7.88 -35.93
CA ARG A 65 15.84 -6.58 -36.22
C ARG A 65 14.41 -6.32 -35.68
N LYS A 66 13.89 -7.03 -34.67
CA LYS A 66 12.52 -6.81 -34.16
C LYS A 66 12.53 -6.59 -32.65
N GLY A 67 12.53 -5.32 -32.21
CA GLY A 67 12.54 -4.94 -30.79
C GLY A 67 11.14 -4.98 -30.16
N VAL A 68 10.29 -4.01 -30.51
CA VAL A 68 8.94 -3.86 -29.95
C VAL A 68 7.96 -3.56 -31.09
N SER A 69 6.83 -4.27 -31.11
CA SER A 69 5.75 -4.04 -32.08
C SER A 69 4.46 -3.57 -31.41
N LEU A 70 3.75 -2.66 -32.08
CA LEU A 70 2.43 -2.18 -31.70
C LEU A 70 1.44 -2.44 -32.84
N GLN A 71 0.19 -2.76 -32.50
CA GLN A 71 -0.93 -2.88 -33.42
C GLN A 71 -2.11 -2.04 -32.93
N LEU A 72 -2.52 -1.05 -33.72
CA LEU A 72 -3.70 -0.25 -33.39
C LEU A 72 -4.98 -1.07 -33.53
N ILE A 73 -5.95 -0.79 -32.66
CA ILE A 73 -7.28 -1.40 -32.64
C ILE A 73 -8.31 -0.30 -32.92
N SER A 74 -9.17 -0.53 -33.91
CA SER A 74 -10.26 0.38 -34.23
C SER A 74 -11.33 0.41 -33.13
N ALA A 75 -11.79 1.61 -32.78
CA ALA A 75 -12.93 1.84 -31.90
C ALA A 75 -14.26 1.98 -32.64
N THR A 76 -14.23 2.18 -33.97
CA THR A 76 -15.43 2.48 -34.76
C THR A 76 -15.78 1.38 -35.76
N HIS A 77 -14.80 0.63 -36.25
CA HIS A 77 -15.02 -0.44 -37.21
C HIS A 77 -14.73 -1.79 -36.58
N ALA A 78 -15.75 -2.64 -36.55
CA ALA A 78 -15.65 -4.03 -36.15
C ALA A 78 -15.17 -4.90 -37.33
N ASP A 79 -14.52 -6.00 -36.98
CA ASP A 79 -14.17 -7.11 -37.86
C ASP A 79 -15.20 -8.24 -37.69
N PRO A 80 -16.11 -8.45 -38.66
CA PRO A 80 -17.14 -9.47 -38.57
C PRO A 80 -16.57 -10.89 -38.44
N GLU A 81 -15.39 -11.16 -39.03
CA GLU A 81 -14.76 -12.49 -39.00
C GLU A 81 -14.12 -12.79 -37.64
N ASN A 82 -13.79 -11.74 -36.87
CA ASN A 82 -13.19 -11.85 -35.54
C ASN A 82 -14.20 -11.48 -34.44
N GLY A 83 -15.42 -12.00 -34.51
CA GLY A 83 -16.43 -11.83 -33.46
C GLY A 83 -16.86 -10.38 -33.24
N SER A 84 -16.84 -9.56 -34.28
CA SER A 84 -17.15 -8.11 -34.23
C SER A 84 -16.23 -7.28 -33.34
N ARG A 85 -15.01 -7.76 -33.09
CA ARG A 85 -13.96 -7.02 -32.36
C ARG A 85 -13.40 -5.90 -33.25
N GLY A 86 -12.86 -4.85 -32.64
CA GLY A 86 -12.22 -3.76 -33.37
C GLY A 86 -11.18 -4.26 -34.38
N LYS A 87 -11.29 -3.80 -35.64
CA LYS A 87 -10.35 -4.16 -36.70
C LYS A 87 -8.91 -3.89 -36.25
N LEU A 88 -8.05 -4.88 -36.44
CA LEU A 88 -6.63 -4.81 -36.09
C LEU A 88 -5.81 -4.26 -37.25
N GLY A 89 -4.97 -3.27 -36.95
CA GLY A 89 -3.98 -2.76 -37.88
C GLY A 89 -2.81 -3.73 -38.09
N LYS A 90 -2.00 -3.41 -39.09
CA LYS A 90 -0.71 -4.07 -39.30
C LYS A 90 0.23 -3.77 -38.13
N GLU A 91 1.12 -4.71 -37.85
CA GLU A 91 2.21 -4.47 -36.91
C GLU A 91 3.11 -3.34 -37.39
N ALA A 92 3.29 -2.34 -36.53
CA ALA A 92 4.32 -1.32 -36.67
C ALA A 92 5.39 -1.53 -35.59
N TYR A 93 6.64 -1.21 -35.91
CA TYR A 93 7.78 -1.41 -35.03
C TYR A 93 8.37 -0.07 -34.62
N LEU A 94 8.91 0.00 -33.39
CA LEU A 94 9.61 1.21 -32.94
C LEU A 94 10.83 1.49 -33.83
N GLU A 95 10.88 2.71 -34.38
CA GLU A 95 11.96 3.18 -35.24
C GLU A 95 13.24 3.39 -34.43
N SER A 96 14.38 3.02 -35.01
CA SER A 96 15.70 3.17 -34.36
C SER A 96 15.80 2.50 -32.98
N TRP A 97 15.06 1.40 -32.74
CA TRP A 97 15.10 0.68 -31.46
C TRP A 97 16.51 0.32 -31.03
N GLY A 98 17.26 -0.39 -31.90
CA GLY A 98 18.62 -0.84 -31.59
C GLY A 98 19.52 0.33 -31.19
N SER A 99 19.71 1.34 -32.03
CA SER A 99 20.66 2.42 -31.75
C SER A 99 20.29 3.29 -30.53
N LYS A 100 19.01 3.53 -30.26
CA LYS A 100 18.57 4.40 -29.14
C LYS A 100 18.40 3.66 -27.81
N PHE A 101 18.02 2.37 -27.84
CA PHE A 101 17.78 1.60 -26.61
C PHE A 101 19.11 1.17 -25.95
N THR A 102 20.15 0.86 -26.72
CA THR A 102 21.48 0.55 -26.16
C THR A 102 22.12 1.74 -25.46
N SER A 103 21.90 2.96 -25.96
CA SER A 103 22.47 4.20 -25.40
C SER A 103 21.69 4.76 -24.22
N LEU A 104 20.53 4.18 -23.88
CA LEU A 104 19.65 4.75 -22.87
C LEU A 104 20.19 4.52 -21.46
N SER A 105 20.39 5.60 -20.70
CA SER A 105 20.61 5.51 -19.27
C SER A 105 19.30 5.09 -18.60
N ALA A 106 19.39 4.27 -17.55
CA ALA A 106 18.20 3.63 -17.01
C ALA A 106 17.25 4.62 -16.26
N ASN A 107 17.74 5.82 -15.94
CA ASN A 107 16.95 6.90 -15.31
C ASN A 107 16.29 7.88 -16.28
N GLU A 108 16.58 7.80 -17.58
CA GLU A 108 16.06 8.73 -18.57
C GLU A 108 14.84 8.18 -19.31
N ASP A 109 13.89 9.07 -19.59
CA ASP A 109 12.78 8.74 -20.47
C ASP A 109 13.26 8.78 -21.93
N ALA A 110 13.08 7.66 -22.62
CA ALA A 110 13.37 7.50 -24.02
C ALA A 110 12.16 7.83 -24.88
N THR A 111 12.38 8.53 -25.98
CA THR A 111 11.34 8.81 -26.97
C THR A 111 11.65 8.10 -28.29
N PHE A 112 10.71 7.26 -28.73
CA PHE A 112 10.76 6.51 -29.98
C PHE A 112 9.65 6.97 -30.91
N ASN A 113 9.97 7.01 -32.21
CA ASN A 113 8.96 7.23 -33.24
C ASN A 113 8.42 5.88 -33.71
N ILE A 114 7.19 5.87 -34.18
CA ILE A 114 6.55 4.73 -34.80
C ILE A 114 5.60 5.23 -35.88
N THR A 115 5.52 4.53 -37.00
CA THR A 115 4.63 4.90 -38.10
C THR A 115 3.70 3.75 -38.41
N PHE A 116 2.39 3.99 -38.35
CA PHE A 116 1.34 3.01 -38.61
C PHE A 116 0.75 3.20 -40.01
N ASP A 117 0.68 2.12 -40.79
CA ASP A 117 -0.16 2.09 -41.99
C ASP A 117 -1.62 1.97 -41.55
N TRP A 118 -2.38 3.07 -41.65
CA TRP A 118 -3.76 3.16 -41.13
C TRP A 118 -4.64 3.98 -42.07
N ASP A 119 -5.44 3.28 -42.87
CA ASP A 119 -6.36 3.92 -43.83
C ASP A 119 -7.72 4.28 -43.22
N GLU A 120 -8.51 5.08 -43.93
CA GLU A 120 -9.82 5.55 -43.46
C GLU A 120 -10.82 4.41 -43.23
N SER A 121 -10.68 3.27 -43.93
CA SER A 121 -11.55 2.09 -43.76
C SER A 121 -11.36 1.38 -42.42
N MET A 122 -10.26 1.69 -41.72
CA MET A 122 -9.99 1.26 -40.35
C MET A 122 -10.65 2.18 -39.32
N GLY A 123 -11.05 3.40 -39.68
CA GLY A 123 -11.69 4.38 -38.79
C GLY A 123 -10.80 4.89 -37.67
N VAL A 124 -11.37 5.10 -36.48
CA VAL A 124 -10.66 5.78 -35.38
C VAL A 124 -10.00 4.75 -34.45
N PRO A 125 -8.69 4.83 -34.19
CA PRO A 125 -8.04 3.98 -33.19
C PRO A 125 -8.52 4.32 -31.78
N GLY A 126 -8.70 3.31 -30.92
CA GLY A 126 -9.05 3.52 -29.51
C GLY A 126 -8.35 2.61 -28.52
N ALA A 127 -7.60 1.63 -29.01
CA ALA A 127 -6.70 0.81 -28.21
C ALA A 127 -5.49 0.39 -29.06
N PHE A 128 -4.47 -0.19 -28.45
CA PHE A 128 -3.41 -0.89 -29.17
C PHE A 128 -2.95 -2.14 -28.40
N LEU A 129 -2.46 -3.13 -29.15
CA LEU A 129 -1.71 -4.26 -28.61
C LEU A 129 -0.21 -3.94 -28.68
N ILE A 130 0.56 -4.41 -27.70
CA ILE A 130 2.02 -4.31 -27.70
C ILE A 130 2.68 -5.66 -27.42
N LYS A 131 3.72 -5.96 -28.20
CA LYS A 131 4.60 -7.12 -28.02
C LYS A 131 6.04 -6.66 -27.87
N ASN A 132 6.64 -7.05 -26.75
CA ASN A 132 8.06 -6.88 -26.52
C ASN A 132 8.80 -8.15 -26.95
N HIS A 133 9.50 -8.09 -28.08
CA HIS A 133 10.33 -9.20 -28.56
C HIS A 133 11.76 -9.14 -28.00
N HIS A 134 12.10 -8.07 -27.30
CA HIS A 134 13.36 -7.89 -26.62
C HIS A 134 13.41 -8.71 -25.31
N PRO A 135 14.57 -9.30 -24.93
CA PRO A 135 14.70 -10.11 -23.72
C PRO A 135 14.55 -9.31 -22.42
N SER A 136 14.85 -8.01 -22.46
CA SER A 136 14.72 -7.10 -21.30
C SER A 136 13.37 -6.39 -21.28
N GLN A 137 12.82 -6.19 -20.09
CA GLN A 137 11.59 -5.43 -19.85
C GLN A 137 11.83 -3.92 -19.85
N PHE A 138 10.78 -3.15 -20.11
CA PHE A 138 10.78 -1.68 -20.00
C PHE A 138 9.48 -1.17 -19.37
N TYR A 139 9.50 0.07 -18.90
CA TYR A 139 8.33 0.75 -18.38
C TYR A 139 7.74 1.67 -19.44
N LEU A 140 6.53 1.37 -19.92
CA LEU A 140 5.82 2.15 -20.94
C LEU A 140 5.04 3.28 -20.25
N LYS A 141 5.35 4.54 -20.57
CA LYS A 141 4.70 5.70 -19.94
C LYS A 141 3.53 6.21 -20.78
N LEU A 142 3.81 6.57 -22.03
CA LEU A 142 2.86 7.29 -22.89
C LEU A 142 3.03 6.84 -24.33
N VAL A 143 1.92 6.70 -25.04
CA VAL A 143 1.90 6.69 -26.51
C VAL A 143 1.01 7.84 -26.98
N THR A 144 1.51 8.63 -27.91
CA THR A 144 0.78 9.72 -28.55
C THR A 144 0.70 9.44 -30.04
N LEU A 145 -0.48 9.51 -30.62
CA LEU A 145 -0.70 9.47 -32.07
C LEU A 145 -1.05 10.87 -32.55
N GLU A 146 -0.38 11.31 -33.59
CA GLU A 146 -0.64 12.59 -34.26
C GLU A 146 -1.47 12.37 -35.53
N ASP A 147 -2.18 13.41 -35.96
CA ASP A 147 -2.94 13.44 -37.21
C ASP A 147 -3.96 12.29 -37.36
N VAL A 148 -4.58 11.86 -36.25
CA VAL A 148 -5.63 10.85 -36.24
C VAL A 148 -6.90 11.41 -36.91
N PRO A 149 -7.44 10.74 -37.95
CA PRO A 149 -8.62 11.23 -38.67
C PRO A 149 -9.80 11.56 -37.76
N GLY A 150 -10.31 12.79 -37.86
CA GLY A 150 -11.45 13.28 -37.09
C GLY A 150 -11.19 13.58 -35.61
N ILE A 151 -9.96 13.39 -35.11
CA ILE A 151 -9.59 13.67 -33.71
C ILE A 151 -8.41 14.65 -33.61
N GLY A 152 -7.41 14.54 -34.50
CA GLY A 152 -6.11 15.21 -34.33
C GLY A 152 -5.19 14.38 -33.44
N GLN A 153 -4.93 14.81 -32.21
CA GLN A 153 -4.03 14.10 -31.31
C GLN A 153 -4.79 13.09 -30.42
N LEU A 154 -4.26 11.86 -30.30
CA LEU A 154 -4.80 10.82 -29.43
C LEU A 154 -3.73 10.27 -28.48
N GLN A 155 -4.00 10.30 -27.18
CA GLN A 155 -3.05 9.87 -26.15
C GLN A 155 -3.47 8.58 -25.45
N PHE A 156 -2.48 7.79 -25.05
CA PHE A 156 -2.61 6.55 -24.29
C PHE A 156 -1.70 6.62 -23.07
N VAL A 157 -2.28 6.88 -21.90
CA VAL A 157 -1.53 6.92 -20.63
C VAL A 157 -1.38 5.50 -20.12
N CYS A 158 -0.17 4.94 -20.26
CA CYS A 158 0.08 3.51 -20.05
C CYS A 158 0.58 3.20 -18.64
N ASN A 159 1.63 3.89 -18.20
CA ASN A 159 2.28 3.75 -16.88
C ASN A 159 2.41 2.30 -16.38
N SER A 160 2.92 1.40 -17.22
CA SER A 160 2.98 -0.05 -16.91
C SER A 160 4.26 -0.71 -17.42
N TRP A 161 4.72 -1.72 -16.70
CA TRP A 161 5.85 -2.56 -17.14
C TRP A 161 5.43 -3.52 -18.25
N VAL A 162 6.24 -3.61 -19.30
CA VAL A 162 6.07 -4.53 -20.44
C VAL A 162 7.23 -5.51 -20.46
N TYR A 163 6.95 -6.76 -20.09
CA TYR A 163 7.89 -7.87 -20.11
C TYR A 163 7.96 -8.51 -21.50
N PRO A 164 8.99 -9.34 -21.78
CA PRO A 164 9.08 -10.08 -23.02
C PRO A 164 7.82 -10.90 -23.30
N ALA A 165 7.38 -10.93 -24.56
CA ALA A 165 6.09 -11.49 -24.97
C ALA A 165 5.92 -12.96 -24.55
N TYR A 166 7.00 -13.76 -24.55
CA TYR A 166 6.98 -15.16 -24.13
C TYR A 166 6.62 -15.38 -22.64
N ARG A 167 6.61 -14.31 -21.82
CA ARG A 167 6.18 -14.36 -20.41
C ARG A 167 4.67 -14.25 -20.25
N TYR A 168 3.96 -13.75 -21.27
CA TYR A 168 2.52 -13.56 -21.23
C TYR A 168 1.79 -14.68 -21.98
N LYS A 169 0.60 -15.03 -21.50
CA LYS A 169 -0.33 -15.93 -22.22
C LYS A 169 -1.26 -15.15 -23.17
N TYR A 170 -1.18 -13.83 -23.16
CA TYR A 170 -2.06 -12.91 -23.86
C TYR A 170 -1.26 -11.69 -24.33
N ASP A 171 -1.80 -10.96 -25.32
CA ASP A 171 -1.20 -9.71 -25.79
C ASP A 171 -1.61 -8.55 -24.89
N ARG A 172 -0.64 -7.71 -24.52
CA ARG A 172 -0.88 -6.55 -23.66
C ARG A 172 -1.68 -5.50 -24.42
N VAL A 173 -2.85 -5.13 -23.90
CA VAL A 173 -3.70 -4.09 -24.48
C VAL A 173 -3.62 -2.79 -23.66
N PHE A 174 -3.62 -1.66 -24.36
CA PHE A 174 -3.70 -0.33 -23.78
C PHE A 174 -4.80 0.46 -24.48
N PHE A 175 -5.59 1.21 -23.71
CA PHE A 175 -6.71 1.99 -24.23
C PHE A 175 -6.35 3.47 -24.31
N ALA A 176 -6.98 4.17 -25.25
CA ALA A 176 -6.87 5.62 -25.33
C ALA A 176 -7.38 6.27 -24.04
N TYR A 177 -6.90 7.46 -23.73
CA TYR A 177 -7.26 8.23 -22.53
C TYR A 177 -8.67 8.85 -22.64
N LYS A 178 -9.67 8.02 -22.91
CA LYS A 178 -11.09 8.33 -22.88
C LYS A 178 -11.76 7.57 -21.74
N THR A 179 -12.94 8.01 -21.33
CA THR A 179 -13.64 7.46 -20.16
C THR A 179 -15.01 6.94 -20.60
N TYR A 180 -15.32 5.70 -20.25
CA TYR A 180 -16.56 5.03 -20.63
C TYR A 180 -17.12 4.19 -19.49
N LEU A 181 -18.42 4.37 -19.22
CA LEU A 181 -19.23 3.34 -18.57
C LEU A 181 -19.29 2.09 -19.46
N PRO A 182 -19.57 0.89 -18.91
CA PRO A 182 -19.69 -0.33 -19.71
C PRO A 182 -20.65 -0.17 -20.90
N CYS A 183 -21.85 0.37 -20.66
CA CYS A 183 -22.87 0.62 -21.70
C CYS A 183 -22.42 1.61 -22.79
N ASN A 184 -21.54 2.56 -22.44
CA ASN A 184 -21.04 3.59 -23.35
C ASN A 184 -19.72 3.20 -24.02
N THR A 185 -19.19 2.01 -23.74
CA THR A 185 -17.96 1.54 -24.39
C THR A 185 -18.26 1.27 -25.86
N PRO A 186 -17.47 1.84 -26.80
CA PRO A 186 -17.64 1.57 -28.23
C PRO A 186 -17.70 0.06 -28.49
N GLU A 187 -18.71 -0.39 -29.24
CA GLU A 187 -18.99 -1.81 -29.51
C GLU A 187 -17.72 -2.62 -29.82
N PRO A 188 -16.83 -2.16 -30.73
CA PRO A 188 -15.66 -2.94 -31.12
C PRO A 188 -14.61 -3.09 -30.01
N LEU A 189 -14.64 -2.27 -28.96
CA LEU A 189 -13.72 -2.31 -27.82
C LEU A 189 -14.23 -3.16 -26.64
N ARG A 190 -15.51 -3.55 -26.63
CA ARG A 190 -16.12 -4.23 -25.48
C ARG A 190 -15.45 -5.56 -25.15
N ALA A 191 -15.13 -6.37 -26.17
CA ALA A 191 -14.43 -7.63 -25.98
C ALA A 191 -13.01 -7.43 -25.41
N TYR A 192 -12.26 -6.45 -25.92
CA TYR A 192 -10.92 -6.13 -25.38
C TYR A 192 -10.98 -5.62 -23.94
N ARG A 193 -12.00 -4.82 -23.61
CA ARG A 193 -12.26 -4.35 -22.25
C ARG A 193 -12.48 -5.52 -21.28
N GLU A 194 -13.26 -6.51 -21.69
CA GLU A 194 -13.57 -7.67 -20.85
C GLU A 194 -12.38 -8.64 -20.76
N ASP A 195 -11.69 -8.91 -21.87
CA ASP A 195 -10.52 -9.77 -21.88
C ASP A 195 -9.41 -9.26 -20.95
N GLU A 196 -9.16 -7.95 -20.93
CA GLU A 196 -8.20 -7.37 -19.98
C GLU A 196 -8.64 -7.58 -18.52
N LEU A 197 -9.94 -7.46 -18.20
CA LEU A 197 -10.43 -7.76 -16.86
C LEU A 197 -10.30 -9.25 -16.51
N ILE A 198 -10.53 -10.16 -17.45
CA ILE A 198 -10.29 -11.60 -17.28
C ILE A 198 -8.81 -11.85 -16.96
N ASN A 199 -7.90 -11.22 -17.70
CA ASN A 199 -6.46 -11.34 -17.48
C ASN A 199 -6.02 -10.80 -16.11
N LEU A 200 -6.60 -9.68 -15.67
CA LEU A 200 -6.33 -9.09 -14.35
C LEU A 200 -6.92 -9.92 -13.20
N ARG A 201 -8.00 -10.66 -13.43
CA ARG A 201 -8.57 -11.59 -12.44
C ARG A 201 -7.76 -12.87 -12.29
N GLY A 202 -7.14 -13.34 -13.37
CA GLY A 202 -6.44 -14.62 -13.43
C GLY A 202 -7.38 -15.82 -13.25
N ASP A 203 -6.79 -17.01 -13.10
CA ASP A 203 -7.51 -18.28 -12.99
C ASP A 203 -7.64 -18.81 -11.54
N GLY A 204 -7.17 -18.04 -10.54
CA GLY A 204 -7.19 -18.42 -9.12
C GLY A 204 -6.17 -19.51 -8.73
N SER A 205 -5.35 -19.97 -9.67
CA SER A 205 -4.46 -21.11 -9.50
C SER A 205 -2.97 -20.73 -9.66
N GLY A 206 -2.08 -21.65 -9.30
CA GLY A 206 -0.63 -21.49 -9.49
C GLY A 206 0.04 -20.40 -8.64
N MET A 207 1.38 -20.41 -8.67
CA MET A 207 2.20 -19.41 -8.01
C MET A 207 2.45 -18.23 -8.94
N LEU A 208 2.10 -17.03 -8.49
CA LEU A 208 2.25 -15.81 -9.26
C LEU A 208 3.73 -15.39 -9.36
N LYS A 209 4.07 -14.79 -10.50
CA LYS A 209 5.43 -14.45 -10.92
C LYS A 209 5.61 -12.94 -10.99
N GLU A 210 6.85 -12.49 -11.03
CA GLU A 210 7.19 -11.06 -11.04
C GLU A 210 6.47 -10.26 -12.13
N TRP A 211 6.27 -10.85 -13.31
CA TRP A 211 5.64 -10.20 -14.47
C TRP A 211 4.12 -10.30 -14.49
N ASP A 212 3.51 -11.06 -13.57
CA ASP A 212 2.07 -11.22 -13.53
C ASP A 212 1.38 -9.93 -13.06
N ARG A 213 0.18 -9.71 -13.57
CA ARG A 213 -0.69 -8.56 -13.24
C ARG A 213 -2.01 -9.04 -12.61
N VAL A 214 -1.97 -10.20 -11.95
CA VAL A 214 -3.15 -10.85 -11.41
C VAL A 214 -3.46 -10.31 -10.02
N TYR A 215 -4.65 -9.74 -9.88
CA TYR A 215 -5.24 -9.27 -8.64
C TYR A 215 -6.23 -10.33 -8.17
N ASP A 216 -5.97 -10.96 -7.03
CA ASP A 216 -6.89 -11.94 -6.44
C ASP A 216 -6.76 -11.96 -4.92
N TYR A 217 -7.71 -12.59 -4.25
CA TYR A 217 -7.83 -12.58 -2.79
C TYR A 217 -7.22 -13.82 -2.15
N ALA A 218 -6.67 -13.66 -0.96
CA ALA A 218 -6.31 -14.76 -0.09
C ALA A 218 -6.41 -14.37 1.40
N LEU A 219 -6.40 -15.38 2.26
CA LEU A 219 -6.43 -15.23 3.72
C LEU A 219 -5.06 -14.79 4.24
N TYR A 220 -4.99 -14.24 5.45
CA TYR A 220 -3.72 -14.03 6.15
C TYR A 220 -3.26 -15.35 6.76
N ASN A 221 -2.80 -16.25 5.90
CA ASN A 221 -2.23 -17.55 6.23
C ASN A 221 -0.73 -17.63 5.92
N ASP A 222 -0.08 -16.48 5.69
CA ASP A 222 1.34 -16.35 5.36
C ASP A 222 2.17 -15.67 6.47
N LEU A 223 1.57 -15.44 7.64
CA LEU A 223 2.23 -14.75 8.76
C LEU A 223 3.05 -15.69 9.65
N GLY A 224 2.59 -16.92 9.86
CA GLY A 224 3.22 -17.90 10.74
C GLY A 224 4.10 -18.91 10.03
N SER A 225 4.69 -19.80 10.83
CA SER A 225 5.29 -21.06 10.38
C SER A 225 4.77 -22.22 11.26
N PRO A 226 4.95 -23.49 10.87
CA PRO A 226 4.59 -24.62 11.74
C PRO A 226 5.32 -24.61 13.09
N GLU A 227 6.56 -24.11 13.10
CA GLU A 227 7.38 -23.95 14.31
C GLU A 227 6.88 -22.78 15.18
N GLU A 228 6.41 -21.71 14.53
CA GLU A 228 5.86 -20.52 15.16
C GLU A 228 4.39 -20.33 14.77
N GLY A 229 3.54 -21.24 15.26
CA GLY A 229 2.12 -21.28 14.91
C GLY A 229 1.42 -19.93 15.12
N ARG A 230 0.70 -19.47 14.09
CA ARG A 230 -0.22 -18.33 14.12
C ARG A 230 -1.56 -18.75 13.51
N PRO A 231 -2.68 -18.27 14.06
CA PRO A 231 -3.99 -18.56 13.47
C PRO A 231 -4.09 -17.97 12.06
N VAL A 232 -4.78 -18.68 11.17
CA VAL A 232 -5.17 -18.13 9.87
C VAL A 232 -6.25 -17.09 10.10
N LEU A 233 -6.05 -15.86 9.58
CA LEU A 233 -7.03 -14.79 9.72
C LEU A 233 -7.84 -14.60 8.45
N GLY A 234 -9.16 -14.53 8.62
CA GLY A 234 -10.16 -14.50 7.57
C GLY A 234 -10.71 -15.89 7.23
N GLY A 235 -11.96 -15.94 6.78
CA GLY A 235 -12.60 -17.20 6.35
C GLY A 235 -13.21 -18.03 7.47
N SER A 236 -13.16 -17.55 8.72
CA SER A 236 -13.86 -18.14 9.87
C SER A 236 -14.62 -17.07 10.65
N GLN A 237 -15.63 -17.48 11.44
CA GLN A 237 -16.32 -16.60 12.38
C GLN A 237 -15.47 -16.28 13.63
N GLU A 238 -14.53 -17.17 13.97
CA GLU A 238 -13.64 -16.97 15.11
C GLU A 238 -12.65 -15.83 14.87
N PHE A 239 -12.02 -15.81 13.68
CA PHE A 239 -11.05 -14.80 13.26
C PHE A 239 -11.44 -14.21 11.90
N PRO A 240 -12.52 -13.40 11.82
CA PRO A 240 -12.84 -12.70 10.60
C PRO A 240 -11.77 -11.65 10.30
N TYR A 241 -11.46 -11.45 9.03
CA TYR A 241 -10.44 -10.49 8.62
C TYR A 241 -10.60 -10.05 7.16
N PRO A 242 -10.17 -8.82 6.80
CA PRO A 242 -9.99 -8.42 5.41
C PRO A 242 -9.14 -9.43 4.63
N ARG A 243 -9.36 -9.50 3.31
CA ARG A 243 -8.53 -10.31 2.41
C ARG A 243 -7.30 -9.51 1.99
N ARG A 244 -6.21 -10.23 1.74
CA ARG A 244 -4.97 -9.68 1.17
C ARG A 244 -4.79 -10.10 -0.28
N GLY A 245 -3.80 -9.54 -0.97
CA GLY A 245 -3.38 -9.98 -2.29
C GLY A 245 -2.86 -11.42 -2.32
N ARG A 246 -3.43 -12.25 -3.18
CA ARG A 246 -3.00 -13.63 -3.43
C ARG A 246 -1.57 -13.65 -3.97
N THR A 247 -0.77 -14.58 -3.48
CA THR A 247 0.62 -14.82 -3.90
C THR A 247 0.80 -16.21 -4.50
N GLY A 248 0.05 -17.19 -3.99
CA GLY A 248 0.00 -18.54 -4.56
C GLY A 248 1.27 -19.37 -4.32
N ARG A 249 2.11 -19.01 -3.34
CA ARG A 249 3.23 -19.87 -2.93
C ARG A 249 2.68 -21.19 -2.40
N ARG A 250 3.55 -22.20 -2.41
CA ARG A 250 3.16 -23.56 -2.05
C ARG A 250 2.66 -23.60 -0.59
N PRO A 251 1.69 -24.46 -0.26
CA PRO A 251 1.36 -24.74 1.12
C PRO A 251 2.57 -25.28 1.88
N ASN A 252 2.60 -25.05 3.19
CA ASN A 252 3.60 -25.64 4.06
C ASN A 252 3.43 -27.17 4.11
N LYS A 253 4.54 -27.91 4.21
CA LYS A 253 4.52 -29.38 4.27
C LYS A 253 3.87 -29.93 5.54
N LYS A 254 4.00 -29.23 6.68
CA LYS A 254 3.46 -29.66 7.98
C LYS A 254 2.01 -29.21 8.19
N ASP A 255 1.64 -28.04 7.68
CA ASP A 255 0.27 -27.54 7.73
C ASP A 255 -0.14 -26.98 6.35
N PRO A 256 -0.96 -27.71 5.57
CA PRO A 256 -1.42 -27.27 4.25
C PRO A 256 -2.29 -26.00 4.27
N LYS A 257 -2.78 -25.56 5.43
CA LYS A 257 -3.55 -24.31 5.55
C LYS A 257 -2.66 -23.07 5.54
N ILE A 258 -1.38 -23.23 5.85
CA ILE A 258 -0.39 -22.14 5.92
C ILE A 258 0.37 -22.05 4.59
N GLU A 259 0.52 -20.85 4.05
CA GLU A 259 1.34 -20.60 2.87
C GLU A 259 2.83 -20.51 3.27
N THR A 260 3.74 -21.08 2.48
CA THR A 260 5.17 -20.99 2.79
C THR A 260 5.66 -19.55 2.75
N ARG A 261 6.61 -19.23 3.64
CA ARG A 261 7.27 -17.92 3.70
C ARG A 261 8.51 -17.89 2.82
N LEU A 262 8.87 -16.69 2.37
CA LEU A 262 10.18 -16.45 1.76
C LEU A 262 11.25 -16.41 2.85
N LEU A 263 12.52 -16.56 2.47
CA LEU A 263 13.64 -16.26 3.36
C LEU A 263 13.54 -14.79 3.80
N LEU A 264 13.88 -14.49 5.06
CA LEU A 264 13.66 -13.17 5.67
C LEU A 264 14.24 -12.03 4.83
N LEU A 265 15.47 -12.19 4.32
CA LEU A 265 16.17 -11.20 3.49
C LEU A 265 15.63 -11.10 2.05
N ASN A 266 14.76 -12.02 1.62
CA ASN A 266 14.15 -11.97 0.29
C ASN A 266 12.85 -11.16 0.33
N LEU A 267 12.96 -9.88 -0.01
CA LEU A 267 11.86 -8.92 -0.04
C LEU A 267 11.02 -8.98 -1.35
N ASN A 268 11.23 -9.98 -2.20
CA ASN A 268 10.48 -10.15 -3.45
C ASN A 268 9.17 -10.90 -3.24
N ILE A 269 8.37 -10.48 -2.26
CA ILE A 269 6.99 -10.94 -2.13
C ILE A 269 6.17 -10.45 -3.33
N TYR A 270 5.36 -11.34 -3.91
CA TYR A 270 4.55 -10.99 -5.07
C TYR A 270 3.49 -9.95 -4.71
N VAL A 271 3.41 -8.95 -5.58
CA VAL A 271 2.25 -8.09 -5.82
C VAL A 271 2.13 -7.91 -7.34
N PRO A 272 0.94 -7.58 -7.87
CA PRO A 272 0.78 -7.27 -9.29
C PRO A 272 1.86 -6.31 -9.76
N ARG A 273 2.47 -6.58 -10.92
CA ARG A 273 3.74 -5.95 -11.30
C ARG A 273 3.77 -4.42 -11.17
N ASP A 274 2.67 -3.77 -11.55
CA ASP A 274 2.54 -2.32 -11.58
C ASP A 274 2.27 -1.69 -10.19
N GLU A 275 1.95 -2.51 -9.19
CA GLU A 275 1.79 -2.08 -7.78
C GLU A 275 3.13 -2.04 -7.02
N ARG A 276 4.19 -2.68 -7.55
CA ARG A 276 5.51 -2.65 -6.92
C ARG A 276 6.04 -1.21 -6.91
N PHE A 277 6.66 -0.83 -5.79
CA PHE A 277 7.35 0.46 -5.68
C PHE A 277 8.29 0.69 -6.87
N SER A 278 8.41 1.96 -7.25
CA SER A 278 9.56 2.40 -8.04
C SER A 278 10.85 2.06 -7.30
N GLN A 279 11.95 1.89 -8.05
CA GLN A 279 13.24 1.51 -7.47
C GLN A 279 13.76 2.55 -6.49
N VAL A 280 13.60 3.84 -6.80
CA VAL A 280 13.95 4.96 -5.92
C VAL A 280 13.18 4.85 -4.59
N LYS A 281 11.85 4.73 -4.66
CA LYS A 281 11.01 4.58 -3.45
C LYS A 281 11.35 3.31 -2.66
N PHE A 282 11.64 2.19 -3.34
CA PHE A 282 12.03 0.97 -2.66
C PHE A 282 13.35 1.14 -1.91
N SER A 283 14.33 1.80 -2.53
CA SER A 283 15.62 2.03 -1.90
C SER A 283 15.54 3.03 -0.74
N GLU A 284 14.73 4.09 -0.87
CA GLU A 284 14.37 4.98 0.25
C GLU A 284 13.73 4.19 1.40
N PHE A 285 12.75 3.33 1.11
CA PHE A 285 12.10 2.47 2.12
C PHE A 285 13.12 1.58 2.84
N ILE A 286 14.03 0.94 2.12
CA ILE A 286 15.09 0.12 2.71
C ILE A 286 15.99 0.99 3.58
N CYS A 287 16.50 2.11 3.07
CA CYS A 287 17.37 3.00 3.82
C CYS A 287 16.70 3.52 5.11
N SER A 288 15.45 3.98 5.03
CA SER A 288 14.66 4.41 6.18
C SER A 288 14.44 3.28 7.19
N SER A 289 14.12 2.08 6.71
CA SER A 289 13.93 0.90 7.57
C SER A 289 15.23 0.52 8.28
N PHE A 290 16.37 0.50 7.58
CA PHE A 290 17.67 0.21 8.17
C PHE A 290 18.14 1.31 9.13
N ASN A 291 17.92 2.60 8.82
CA ASN A 291 18.24 3.68 9.75
C ASN A 291 17.39 3.62 11.03
N SER A 292 16.11 3.27 10.91
CA SER A 292 15.15 3.31 12.03
C SER A 292 15.14 2.02 12.86
N LEU A 293 15.43 0.88 12.24
CA LEU A 293 15.32 -0.46 12.85
C LEU A 293 16.63 -1.24 12.82
N GLY A 294 17.71 -0.68 12.28
CA GLY A 294 18.97 -1.41 12.15
C GLY A 294 19.59 -1.79 13.50
N GLN A 295 19.23 -1.13 14.61
CA GLN A 295 19.58 -1.59 15.97
C GLN A 295 18.70 -2.76 16.45
N VAL A 296 17.45 -2.85 15.96
CA VAL A 296 16.45 -3.91 16.28
C VAL A 296 16.57 -5.12 15.36
N LEU A 297 17.21 -4.99 14.20
CA LEU A 297 17.53 -6.08 13.25
C LEU A 297 18.88 -6.76 13.56
N ILE A 298 19.69 -6.20 14.47
CA ILE A 298 20.93 -6.80 14.99
C ILE A 298 20.78 -8.05 15.91
N PRO A 299 19.60 -8.48 16.42
CA PRO A 299 19.51 -9.63 17.31
C PRO A 299 20.01 -10.96 16.73
N GLU A 300 20.03 -11.16 15.40
CA GLU A 300 20.64 -12.36 14.81
C GLU A 300 22.19 -12.33 14.82
N ILE A 301 22.82 -11.20 15.17
CA ILE A 301 24.25 -11.11 15.51
C ILE A 301 24.47 -11.10 17.04
N GLY A 302 23.42 -10.78 17.80
CA GLY A 302 23.41 -10.69 19.27
C GLY A 302 23.40 -12.02 20.02
N ALA A 303 23.58 -13.17 19.36
CA ALA A 303 23.75 -14.46 20.05
C ALA A 303 25.12 -14.61 20.76
N VAL A 304 26.03 -13.63 20.60
CA VAL A 304 27.43 -13.70 21.09
C VAL A 304 27.70 -12.82 22.33
N PHE A 305 26.82 -11.90 22.73
CA PHE A 305 27.11 -11.01 23.87
C PHE A 305 26.16 -11.21 25.05
N ASN A 306 26.74 -11.84 26.08
CA ASN A 306 26.16 -12.13 27.38
C ASN A 306 25.91 -10.83 28.18
N LYS A 307 24.70 -10.75 28.73
CA LYS A 307 24.29 -10.17 30.04
C LYS A 307 24.76 -8.74 30.35
N THR A 308 23.77 -7.84 30.46
CA THR A 308 23.80 -6.47 31.05
C THR A 308 24.10 -5.27 30.12
N ILE A 309 23.60 -5.24 28.87
CA ILE A 309 23.73 -4.08 27.94
C ILE A 309 22.35 -3.51 27.44
N ASN A 310 21.21 -4.05 27.86
CA ASN A 310 19.92 -3.84 27.16
C ASN A 310 18.91 -2.89 27.84
N GLU A 311 19.30 -2.07 28.82
CA GLU A 311 18.38 -1.17 29.53
C GLU A 311 18.90 0.27 29.52
N PHE A 312 17.98 1.25 29.55
CA PHE A 312 18.34 2.65 29.79
C PHE A 312 18.34 2.90 31.30
N ASP A 313 19.45 3.38 31.85
CA ASP A 313 19.58 3.64 33.29
C ASP A 313 18.83 4.92 33.71
N ASN A 314 18.67 5.86 32.78
CA ASN A 314 18.02 7.15 33.02
C ASN A 314 17.43 7.74 31.72
N LEU A 315 16.60 8.78 31.87
CA LEU A 315 15.99 9.48 30.73
C LEU A 315 17.03 10.18 29.83
N GLN A 316 18.17 10.62 30.39
CA GLN A 316 19.23 11.23 29.59
C GLN A 316 19.83 10.25 28.58
N ASP A 317 19.89 8.95 28.89
CA ASP A 317 20.36 7.93 27.95
C ASP A 317 19.46 7.81 26.73
N ILE A 318 18.15 7.99 26.90
CA ILE A 318 17.19 8.08 25.78
C ILE A 318 17.45 9.37 24.98
N HIS A 319 17.63 10.52 25.64
CA HIS A 319 17.89 11.78 24.94
C HIS A 319 19.20 11.78 24.13
N LYS A 320 20.22 11.03 24.58
CA LYS A 320 21.49 10.88 23.86
C LYS A 320 21.28 10.29 22.46
N LEU A 321 20.27 9.44 22.23
CA LEU A 321 19.96 8.87 20.90
C LEU A 321 19.75 9.93 19.81
N TYR A 322 19.39 11.17 20.20
CA TYR A 322 19.07 12.28 19.30
C TYR A 322 20.13 13.39 19.27
N LYS A 323 21.19 13.32 20.11
CA LYS A 323 22.23 14.37 20.20
C LYS A 323 23.34 14.18 19.16
N GLU A 324 23.91 15.29 18.70
CA GLU A 324 24.88 15.31 17.59
C GLU A 324 26.26 14.70 17.92
N GLU A 325 26.62 14.63 19.21
CA GLU A 325 27.96 14.26 19.70
C GLU A 325 28.15 12.77 20.05
N ASN A 326 27.17 11.90 19.79
CA ASN A 326 27.34 10.48 20.06
C ASN A 326 28.31 9.82 19.06
N ASN A 327 29.59 9.76 19.43
CA ASN A 327 30.49 8.72 18.97
C ASN A 327 29.93 7.39 19.50
N LEU A 328 29.24 6.63 18.65
CA LEU A 328 28.88 5.23 18.96
C LEU A 328 30.16 4.50 19.43
N PRO A 329 30.12 3.73 20.52
CA PRO A 329 31.26 2.93 20.93
C PRO A 329 31.52 1.85 19.87
N ASP A 330 32.63 2.05 19.18
CA ASP A 330 33.35 1.11 18.32
C ASP A 330 32.70 0.72 16.97
N SER A 331 33.52 0.79 15.92
CA SER A 331 33.25 0.66 14.47
C SER A 331 32.72 -0.70 13.97
N ARG A 332 32.21 -1.55 14.86
CA ARG A 332 31.81 -2.94 14.58
C ARG A 332 30.42 -3.10 13.93
N PRO A 333 29.38 -2.29 14.25
CA PRO A 333 28.07 -2.42 13.60
C PRO A 333 28.13 -2.15 12.09
N LEU A 334 28.95 -1.18 11.68
CA LEU A 334 29.18 -0.79 10.29
C LEU A 334 29.75 -1.91 9.42
N ARG A 335 30.63 -2.75 9.99
CA ARG A 335 31.27 -3.86 9.27
C ARG A 335 30.27 -4.97 8.95
N ASN A 336 29.37 -5.28 9.89
CA ASN A 336 28.32 -6.28 9.68
C ASN A 336 27.18 -5.77 8.78
N THR A 337 26.88 -4.46 8.79
CA THR A 337 25.88 -3.88 7.86
C THR A 337 26.26 -3.98 6.40
N ARG A 338 27.57 -3.99 6.07
CA ARG A 338 28.06 -4.24 4.69
C ARG A 338 27.74 -5.66 4.22
N GLU A 339 27.62 -6.62 5.12
CA GLU A 339 27.37 -8.03 4.81
C GLU A 339 25.86 -8.33 4.68
N CYS A 340 25.00 -7.55 5.34
CA CYS A 340 23.54 -7.75 5.33
C CYS A 340 22.81 -6.99 4.21
N LEU A 341 23.41 -5.93 3.66
CA LEU A 341 22.81 -5.08 2.64
C LEU A 341 23.48 -5.26 1.27
N PRO A 342 22.71 -5.26 0.17
CA PRO A 342 23.28 -5.03 -1.15
C PRO A 342 24.10 -3.73 -1.16
N TRP A 343 25.27 -3.76 -1.80
CA TRP A 343 26.26 -2.67 -1.76
C TRP A 343 25.69 -1.29 -2.13
N GLU A 344 24.77 -1.20 -3.08
CA GLU A 344 24.16 0.07 -3.46
C GLU A 344 23.15 0.59 -2.43
N SER A 345 22.39 -0.29 -1.77
CA SER A 345 21.54 0.10 -0.63
C SER A 345 22.39 0.54 0.56
N PHE A 346 23.57 -0.06 0.75
CA PHE A 346 24.54 0.40 1.74
C PHE A 346 25.15 1.76 1.37
N LYS A 347 25.47 2.02 0.10
CA LYS A 347 25.92 3.35 -0.34
C LYS A 347 24.83 4.39 -0.18
N GLU A 348 23.60 4.11 -0.59
CA GLU A 348 22.48 5.03 -0.39
C GLU A 348 22.23 5.26 1.10
N LEU A 349 22.32 4.24 1.95
CA LEU A 349 22.27 4.40 3.40
C LEU A 349 23.34 5.38 3.89
N LEU A 350 24.58 5.26 3.42
CA LEU A 350 25.67 6.19 3.76
C LEU A 350 25.44 7.59 3.20
N HIS A 351 24.91 7.73 1.98
CA HIS A 351 24.58 9.02 1.38
C HIS A 351 23.45 9.73 2.14
N VAL A 352 22.34 9.01 2.41
CA VAL A 352 21.17 9.53 3.14
C VAL A 352 21.51 9.84 4.59
N SER A 353 22.37 9.04 5.22
CA SER A 353 22.82 9.27 6.60
C SER A 353 24.00 10.25 6.74
N GLY A 354 24.48 10.85 5.64
CA GLY A 354 25.62 11.78 5.68
C GLY A 354 26.91 11.13 6.21
N GLY A 355 27.10 9.82 5.97
CA GLY A 355 28.23 9.04 6.45
C GLY A 355 28.11 8.54 7.90
N ARG A 356 26.96 8.75 8.57
CA ARG A 356 26.73 8.35 9.97
C ARG A 356 25.41 7.56 10.10
N PRO A 357 25.37 6.26 9.76
CA PRO A 357 24.18 5.44 9.95
C PRO A 357 23.79 5.39 11.44
N PHE A 358 22.51 5.19 11.73
CA PHE A 358 21.91 5.15 13.08
C PHE A 358 21.76 6.49 13.83
N LYS A 359 21.83 7.64 13.15
CA LYS A 359 21.43 8.93 13.72
C LYS A 359 19.90 9.09 13.66
N PHE A 360 19.23 9.18 14.81
CA PHE A 360 17.80 9.49 14.85
C PHE A 360 17.59 11.02 14.82
N PRO A 361 16.65 11.53 13.99
CA PRO A 361 16.27 12.93 14.07
C PRO A 361 15.60 13.21 15.44
N LYS A 362 15.84 14.40 16.00
CA LYS A 362 15.17 14.81 17.26
C LYS A 362 13.65 14.83 17.05
N PRO A 363 12.86 14.05 17.81
CA PRO A 363 11.41 14.01 17.70
C PRO A 363 10.76 15.37 17.99
N ASP A 364 9.71 15.73 17.24
CA ASP A 364 9.05 17.05 17.33
C ASP A 364 8.59 17.39 18.75
N ILE A 365 8.05 16.41 19.48
CA ILE A 365 7.55 16.58 20.85
C ILE A 365 8.62 17.04 21.85
N ILE A 366 9.90 16.72 21.60
CA ILE A 366 11.02 17.14 22.47
C ILE A 366 11.92 18.22 21.84
N LYS A 367 11.54 18.79 20.69
CA LYS A 367 12.36 19.81 20.03
C LYS A 367 12.50 21.08 20.88
N ASN A 368 11.37 21.58 21.38
CA ASN A 368 11.30 22.83 22.14
C ASN A 368 11.44 22.63 23.65
N ASP A 369 10.83 21.57 24.20
CA ASP A 369 10.88 21.22 25.61
C ASP A 369 11.05 19.71 25.75
N GLU A 370 12.18 19.27 26.31
CA GLU A 370 12.53 17.85 26.44
C GLU A 370 11.66 17.09 27.47
N THR A 371 10.87 17.82 28.25
CA THR A 371 10.02 17.29 29.32
C THR A 371 8.52 17.49 29.10
N ALA A 372 8.11 18.15 28.01
CA ALA A 372 6.71 18.45 27.72
C ALA A 372 5.81 17.20 27.74
N TRP A 373 6.31 16.06 27.24
CA TRP A 373 5.63 14.77 27.23
C TRP A 373 5.23 14.25 28.63
N LYS A 374 5.84 14.76 29.71
CA LYS A 374 5.53 14.36 31.09
C LYS A 374 4.33 15.08 31.67
N THR A 375 3.91 16.19 31.06
CA THR A 375 2.80 17.02 31.56
C THR A 375 1.46 16.30 31.42
N ASP A 376 0.48 16.70 32.23
CA ASP A 376 -0.88 16.15 32.14
C ASP A 376 -1.64 16.80 30.98
N GLU A 377 -1.31 18.05 30.67
CA GLU A 377 -1.80 18.80 29.53
C GLU A 377 -1.44 18.12 28.21
N GLU A 378 -0.17 17.75 28.00
CA GLU A 378 0.25 17.07 26.77
C GLU A 378 -0.36 15.67 26.66
N PHE A 379 -0.41 14.94 27.78
CA PHE A 379 -1.06 13.62 27.84
C PHE A 379 -2.54 13.67 27.43
N GLY A 380 -3.29 14.68 27.89
CA GLY A 380 -4.67 14.91 27.45
C GLY A 380 -4.77 15.40 26.00
N ARG A 381 -3.87 16.30 25.58
CA ARG A 381 -3.85 16.88 24.23
C ARG A 381 -3.58 15.84 23.14
N GLU A 382 -2.69 14.88 23.38
CA GLU A 382 -2.36 13.85 22.40
C GLU A 382 -3.57 12.95 22.04
N MET A 383 -4.56 12.82 22.93
CA MET A 383 -5.77 12.04 22.65
C MET A 383 -6.69 12.67 21.59
N ILE A 384 -6.46 13.94 21.23
CA ILE A 384 -7.23 14.70 20.23
C ILE A 384 -6.35 15.28 19.11
N ALA A 385 -5.03 15.38 19.32
CA ALA A 385 -4.10 16.00 18.39
C ALA A 385 -2.70 15.36 18.42
N GLY A 386 -2.60 14.12 18.90
CA GLY A 386 -1.39 13.29 18.87
C GLY A 386 -1.47 12.24 17.76
N VAL A 387 -0.79 11.11 17.96
CA VAL A 387 -0.69 10.05 16.94
C VAL A 387 -1.97 9.21 16.79
N ASN A 388 -2.80 9.10 17.85
CA ASN A 388 -4.04 8.32 17.84
C ASN A 388 -5.28 9.13 18.28
N PRO A 389 -5.67 10.19 17.55
CA PRO A 389 -6.71 11.13 17.98
C PRO A 389 -8.15 10.63 17.74
N VAL A 390 -8.34 9.33 17.53
CA VAL A 390 -9.59 8.73 17.03
C VAL A 390 -10.28 7.79 18.03
N ILE A 391 -9.74 7.63 19.24
CA ILE A 391 -10.27 6.68 20.23
C ILE A 391 -11.10 7.34 21.32
N ILE A 392 -10.70 8.54 21.77
CA ILE A 392 -11.38 9.24 22.86
C ILE A 392 -12.88 9.40 22.57
N ARG A 393 -13.72 9.18 23.59
CA ARG A 393 -15.18 9.31 23.50
C ARG A 393 -15.71 10.14 24.67
N ARG A 394 -16.88 10.74 24.51
CA ARG A 394 -17.58 11.39 25.63
C ARG A 394 -18.04 10.33 26.63
N LEU A 395 -17.89 10.61 27.91
CA LEU A 395 -18.40 9.75 28.98
C LEU A 395 -19.85 10.14 29.28
N GLU A 396 -20.75 9.17 29.21
CA GLU A 396 -22.21 9.40 29.36
C GLU A 396 -22.73 9.01 30.74
N GLU A 397 -22.04 8.09 31.42
CA GLU A 397 -22.39 7.60 32.75
C GLU A 397 -21.13 7.40 33.58
N PHE A 398 -21.26 7.51 34.90
CA PHE A 398 -20.18 7.30 35.85
C PHE A 398 -20.67 6.49 37.07
N PRO A 399 -19.90 5.49 37.54
CA PRO A 399 -18.60 5.04 37.03
C PRO A 399 -18.72 4.40 35.63
N PRO A 400 -17.63 4.35 34.83
CA PRO A 400 -17.68 3.78 33.48
C PRO A 400 -18.10 2.30 33.51
N ALA A 401 -19.09 1.92 32.70
CA ALA A 401 -19.54 0.53 32.58
C ALA A 401 -18.75 -0.27 31.53
N SER A 402 -18.62 -1.58 31.77
CA SER A 402 -18.11 -2.55 30.80
C SER A 402 -19.24 -3.24 30.05
N LYS A 403 -19.00 -3.59 28.79
CA LYS A 403 -19.91 -4.39 27.94
C LYS A 403 -19.55 -5.87 27.91
N LEU A 404 -18.50 -6.28 28.62
CA LEU A 404 -18.09 -7.67 28.71
C LEU A 404 -19.13 -8.50 29.47
N ASP A 405 -19.38 -9.74 29.03
CA ASP A 405 -20.31 -10.65 29.69
C ASP A 405 -19.81 -11.00 31.11
N PRO A 406 -20.52 -10.59 32.18
CA PRO A 406 -20.08 -10.86 33.56
C PRO A 406 -20.02 -12.35 33.89
N LYS A 407 -20.71 -13.22 33.13
CA LYS A 407 -20.63 -14.68 33.31
C LYS A 407 -19.30 -15.25 32.82
N VAL A 408 -18.67 -14.58 31.84
CA VAL A 408 -17.39 -15.00 31.26
C VAL A 408 -16.24 -14.28 31.94
N TYR A 409 -16.40 -12.96 32.14
CA TYR A 409 -15.33 -12.09 32.62
C TYR A 409 -15.50 -11.68 34.09
N GLY A 410 -16.54 -12.10 34.79
CA GLY A 410 -16.73 -11.72 36.19
C GLY A 410 -17.21 -10.28 36.37
N ASN A 411 -17.02 -9.71 37.57
CA ASN A 411 -17.43 -8.34 37.88
C ASN A 411 -16.51 -7.31 37.20
N GLN A 412 -17.02 -6.65 36.16
CA GLN A 412 -16.28 -5.66 35.37
C GLN A 412 -16.63 -4.20 35.73
N ASN A 413 -17.28 -3.98 36.88
CA ASN A 413 -17.61 -2.64 37.34
C ASN A 413 -16.33 -1.83 37.63
N SER A 414 -16.27 -0.60 37.14
CA SER A 414 -15.14 0.28 37.43
C SER A 414 -15.07 0.59 38.93
N SER A 415 -13.85 0.61 39.46
CA SER A 415 -13.55 0.93 40.86
C SER A 415 -13.37 2.42 41.12
N MET A 416 -13.56 3.28 40.10
CA MET A 416 -13.49 4.73 40.25
C MET A 416 -14.68 5.24 41.07
N THR A 417 -14.41 6.12 42.04
CA THR A 417 -15.45 6.79 42.83
C THR A 417 -15.53 8.28 42.50
N LYS A 418 -16.68 8.91 42.80
CA LYS A 418 -16.88 10.35 42.52
C LYS A 418 -15.94 11.20 43.35
N GLU A 419 -15.77 10.85 44.62
CA GLU A 419 -14.90 11.56 45.57
C GLU A 419 -13.45 11.61 45.08
N GLN A 420 -12.99 10.57 44.38
CA GLN A 420 -11.64 10.51 43.82
C GLN A 420 -11.44 11.49 42.66
N ILE A 421 -12.46 11.78 41.84
CA ILE A 421 -12.30 12.64 40.66
C ILE A 421 -12.77 14.07 40.89
N GLU A 422 -13.83 14.28 41.67
CA GLU A 422 -14.43 15.61 41.90
C GLU A 422 -13.44 16.59 42.56
N LYS A 423 -12.51 16.09 43.39
CA LYS A 423 -11.42 16.90 43.97
C LYS A 423 -10.59 17.65 42.92
N ASN A 424 -10.54 17.15 41.68
CA ASN A 424 -9.74 17.69 40.58
C ASN A 424 -10.59 18.32 39.46
N MET A 425 -11.91 18.46 39.65
CA MET A 425 -12.88 18.91 38.65
C MET A 425 -13.21 20.40 38.68
N ASN A 426 -12.35 21.22 39.30
CA ASN A 426 -12.51 22.68 39.38
C ASN A 426 -13.85 23.11 40.00
N GLY A 427 -14.36 22.34 40.97
CA GLY A 427 -15.61 22.63 41.68
C GLY A 427 -16.88 22.06 41.03
N LEU A 428 -16.78 21.40 39.87
CA LEU A 428 -17.91 20.69 39.25
C LEU A 428 -18.13 19.32 39.91
N THR A 429 -19.40 18.93 40.05
CA THR A 429 -19.75 17.53 40.35
C THR A 429 -19.70 16.66 39.09
N VAL A 430 -19.67 15.35 39.27
CA VAL A 430 -19.74 14.39 38.15
C VAL A 430 -21.01 14.59 37.34
N GLU A 431 -22.16 14.78 37.98
CA GLU A 431 -23.45 15.00 37.32
C GLU A 431 -23.45 16.27 36.48
N GLU A 432 -22.92 17.38 37.03
CA GLU A 432 -22.81 18.65 36.32
C GLU A 432 -21.91 18.53 35.10
N ALA A 433 -20.78 17.83 35.23
CA ALA A 433 -19.85 17.63 34.13
C ALA A 433 -20.42 16.71 33.04
N ILE A 434 -21.17 15.65 33.38
CA ILE A 434 -21.86 14.80 32.40
C ILE A 434 -22.95 15.61 31.68
N ALA A 435 -23.82 16.30 32.42
CA ALA A 435 -24.88 17.14 31.86
C ALA A 435 -24.32 18.25 30.95
N GLY A 436 -23.19 18.82 31.34
CA GLY A 436 -22.43 19.81 30.57
C GLY A 436 -21.63 19.25 29.39
N ASN A 437 -21.63 17.94 29.15
CA ASN A 437 -20.80 17.26 28.14
C ASN A 437 -19.29 17.52 28.30
N LYS A 438 -18.81 17.63 29.54
CA LYS A 438 -17.41 17.93 29.88
C LYS A 438 -16.57 16.70 30.27
N LEU A 439 -17.17 15.54 30.51
CA LEU A 439 -16.40 14.31 30.79
C LEU A 439 -16.14 13.49 29.53
N PHE A 440 -14.89 13.05 29.40
CA PHE A 440 -14.41 12.19 28.31
C PHE A 440 -13.68 10.99 28.89
N ILE A 441 -13.55 9.94 28.08
CA ILE A 441 -12.86 8.71 28.46
C ILE A 441 -12.04 8.15 27.30
N LEU A 442 -10.83 7.70 27.62
CA LEU A 442 -10.03 6.80 26.79
C LEU A 442 -10.13 5.40 27.43
N ASP A 443 -10.82 4.47 26.76
CA ASP A 443 -11.19 3.17 27.34
C ASP A 443 -10.65 2.01 26.50
N TYR A 444 -9.61 1.35 27.01
CA TYR A 444 -9.05 0.12 26.44
C TYR A 444 -9.50 -1.14 27.16
N HIS A 445 -10.29 -1.01 28.22
CA HIS A 445 -10.53 -2.11 29.14
C HIS A 445 -11.20 -3.31 28.47
N ASP A 446 -12.34 -3.09 27.81
CA ASP A 446 -13.13 -4.16 27.22
C ASP A 446 -12.39 -4.88 26.07
N VAL A 447 -11.48 -4.18 25.40
CA VAL A 447 -10.67 -4.76 24.33
C VAL A 447 -9.54 -5.62 24.89
N LEU A 448 -8.96 -5.23 26.03
CA LEU A 448 -7.76 -5.87 26.56
C LEU A 448 -8.03 -6.98 27.56
N ILE A 449 -9.08 -6.90 28.38
CA ILE A 449 -9.41 -7.95 29.37
C ILE A 449 -9.44 -9.35 28.76
N PRO A 450 -10.04 -9.59 27.56
CA PRO A 450 -10.03 -10.93 26.93
C PRO A 450 -8.64 -11.48 26.60
N TYR A 451 -7.64 -10.59 26.43
CA TYR A 451 -6.28 -10.94 26.04
C TYR A 451 -5.26 -10.79 27.17
N LEU A 452 -5.61 -10.11 28.26
CA LEU A 452 -4.68 -9.67 29.29
C LEU A 452 -3.90 -10.84 29.90
N ARG A 453 -4.62 -11.89 30.31
CA ARG A 453 -4.04 -13.14 30.86
C ARG A 453 -3.11 -13.84 29.86
N LYS A 454 -3.43 -13.82 28.56
CA LYS A 454 -2.57 -14.44 27.52
C LYS A 454 -1.27 -13.65 27.37
N ILE A 455 -1.36 -12.33 27.33
CA ILE A 455 -0.24 -11.40 27.17
C ILE A 455 0.68 -11.44 28.39
N ASN A 456 0.10 -11.35 29.60
CA ASN A 456 0.86 -11.33 30.85
C ASN A 456 1.51 -12.68 31.19
N LYS A 457 1.13 -13.78 30.52
CA LYS A 457 1.84 -15.07 30.59
C LYS A 457 3.05 -15.16 29.67
N THR A 458 3.26 -14.19 28.77
CA THR A 458 4.48 -14.16 27.95
C THR A 458 5.71 -13.88 28.81
N LYS A 459 6.91 -14.17 28.28
CA LYS A 459 8.15 -14.09 29.07
C LYS A 459 8.52 -12.65 29.47
N TYR A 460 8.25 -11.67 28.60
CA TYR A 460 8.81 -10.33 28.71
C TYR A 460 7.77 -9.21 28.85
N THR A 461 6.49 -9.48 28.58
CA THR A 461 5.48 -8.43 28.58
C THR A 461 4.56 -8.52 29.80
N ARG A 462 4.36 -7.38 30.46
CA ARG A 462 3.30 -7.18 31.45
C ARG A 462 2.54 -5.91 31.12
N THR A 463 1.22 -5.96 31.14
CA THR A 463 0.36 -4.82 30.85
C THR A 463 -0.91 -4.87 31.71
N TYR A 464 -1.66 -3.78 31.65
CA TYR A 464 -2.96 -3.61 32.29
C TYR A 464 -4.00 -3.29 31.22
N ALA A 465 -5.26 -3.52 31.56
CA ALA A 465 -6.41 -2.98 30.85
C ALA A 465 -6.72 -1.59 31.45
N SER A 466 -6.47 -0.52 30.70
CA SER A 466 -6.60 0.86 31.21
C SER A 466 -7.91 1.56 30.85
N ARG A 467 -8.38 2.42 31.76
CA ARG A 467 -9.38 3.47 31.51
C ARG A 467 -8.87 4.80 32.03
N THR A 468 -8.99 5.85 31.22
CA THR A 468 -8.60 7.21 31.62
C THR A 468 -9.78 8.15 31.50
N VAL A 469 -10.17 8.82 32.59
CA VAL A 469 -11.23 9.84 32.58
C VAL A 469 -10.61 11.23 32.51
N LEU A 470 -11.15 12.09 31.65
CA LEU A 470 -10.67 13.45 31.41
C LEU A 470 -11.81 14.46 31.54
N LEU A 471 -11.47 15.67 32.01
CA LEU A 471 -12.34 16.83 32.04
C LEU A 471 -11.97 17.80 30.92
N LEU A 472 -12.97 18.24 30.16
CA LEU A 472 -12.87 19.43 29.32
C LEU A 472 -12.99 20.68 30.17
N GLN A 473 -11.90 21.44 30.22
CA GLN A 473 -11.81 22.70 30.92
C GLN A 473 -12.40 23.85 30.11
N ASP A 474 -12.71 24.96 30.76
CA ASP A 474 -13.33 26.14 30.11
C ASP A 474 -12.39 26.85 29.12
N ASN A 475 -11.08 26.65 29.26
CA ASN A 475 -10.06 27.11 28.31
C ASN A 475 -9.92 26.19 27.08
N GLY A 476 -10.72 25.12 26.97
CA GLY A 476 -10.72 24.18 25.85
C GLY A 476 -9.72 23.01 25.97
N THR A 477 -8.91 22.92 27.04
CA THR A 477 -7.96 21.82 27.23
C THR A 477 -8.57 20.61 27.92
N LEU A 478 -7.99 19.43 27.68
CA LEU A 478 -8.37 18.18 28.36
C LEU A 478 -7.43 17.93 29.54
N LYS A 479 -8.01 17.82 30.75
CA LYS A 479 -7.29 17.52 31.99
C LYS A 479 -7.58 16.08 32.41
N PRO A 480 -6.58 15.19 32.53
CA PRO A 480 -6.79 13.85 33.09
C PRO A 480 -7.20 13.94 34.57
N LEU A 481 -8.21 13.17 34.97
CA LEU A 481 -8.75 13.15 36.34
C LEU A 481 -8.35 11.87 37.09
N ALA A 482 -8.40 10.72 36.42
CA ALA A 482 -8.06 9.43 36.97
C ALA A 482 -7.69 8.42 35.89
N ILE A 483 -6.85 7.45 36.26
CA ILE A 483 -6.52 6.26 35.49
C ILE A 483 -6.87 5.04 36.33
N GLU A 484 -7.69 4.15 35.79
CA GLU A 484 -7.93 2.82 36.34
C GLU A 484 -7.07 1.82 35.57
N LEU A 485 -6.31 1.00 36.29
CA LEU A 485 -5.53 -0.10 35.74
C LEU A 485 -6.09 -1.43 36.28
N SER A 486 -6.71 -2.20 35.39
CA SER A 486 -7.26 -3.51 35.70
C SER A 486 -6.29 -4.61 35.30
N ARG A 487 -6.10 -5.60 36.19
CA ARG A 487 -5.32 -6.82 35.94
C ARG A 487 -6.09 -8.07 36.33
N GLU A 488 -5.68 -9.22 35.82
CA GLU A 488 -6.19 -10.51 36.28
C GLU A 488 -5.84 -10.80 37.75
N GLN A 489 -6.71 -11.52 38.44
CA GLN A 489 -6.39 -12.14 39.72
C GLN A 489 -5.44 -13.34 39.52
N ASP A 490 -4.45 -13.47 40.41
CA ASP A 490 -3.37 -14.45 40.32
C ASP A 490 -3.84 -15.90 40.58
N ASP A 491 -5.01 -16.06 41.20
CA ASP A 491 -5.58 -17.34 41.61
C ASP A 491 -7.08 -17.33 41.28
N VAL A 492 -7.64 -18.46 40.84
CA VAL A 492 -9.06 -18.74 40.51
C VAL A 492 -9.45 -18.75 39.01
N ASN A 493 -10.28 -19.76 38.66
CA ASN A 493 -11.02 -19.95 37.41
C ASN A 493 -12.05 -18.84 37.08
N VAL A 494 -12.07 -17.74 37.83
CA VAL A 494 -12.97 -16.59 37.62
C VAL A 494 -12.13 -15.47 37.02
N TYR A 495 -12.67 -14.78 36.02
CA TYR A 495 -12.00 -13.69 35.31
C TYR A 495 -12.17 -12.33 36.01
N ASP A 496 -12.47 -12.31 37.32
CA ASP A 496 -12.63 -11.08 38.09
C ASP A 496 -11.33 -10.25 38.06
N PRO A 497 -11.35 -9.03 37.51
CA PRO A 497 -10.19 -8.18 37.45
C PRO A 497 -10.01 -7.46 38.78
N ILE A 498 -8.75 -7.30 39.19
CA ILE A 498 -8.38 -6.39 40.27
C ILE A 498 -8.00 -5.07 39.64
N SER A 499 -8.78 -4.02 39.94
CA SER A 499 -8.53 -2.66 39.49
C SER A 499 -7.85 -1.83 40.59
N GLN A 500 -6.95 -0.94 40.18
CA GLN A 500 -6.44 0.14 41.02
C GLN A 500 -6.63 1.48 40.32
N VAL A 501 -7.04 2.50 41.08
CA VAL A 501 -7.30 3.84 40.58
C VAL A 501 -6.19 4.79 41.03
N PHE A 502 -5.62 5.50 40.07
CA PHE A 502 -4.58 6.51 40.27
C PHE A 502 -5.13 7.88 39.89
N THR A 503 -4.87 8.90 40.72
CA THR A 503 -5.25 10.29 40.45
C THR A 503 -4.00 11.16 40.31
N PRO A 504 -4.06 12.29 39.59
CA PRO A 504 -2.95 13.23 39.48
C PRO A 504 -2.35 13.61 40.84
N SER A 505 -1.02 13.65 40.91
CA SER A 505 -0.25 14.13 42.05
C SER A 505 1.05 14.74 41.56
N GLU A 506 1.46 15.87 42.14
CA GLU A 506 2.70 16.59 41.80
C GLU A 506 3.86 16.23 42.73
N HIS A 507 3.63 15.44 43.79
CA HIS A 507 4.60 15.27 44.86
C HIS A 507 4.90 13.80 45.19
N GLY A 508 6.18 13.56 45.50
CA GLY A 508 6.69 12.31 46.08
C GLY A 508 6.40 11.07 45.24
N ILE A 509 6.22 9.94 45.93
CA ILE A 509 6.00 8.63 45.30
C ILE A 509 4.68 8.56 44.52
N GLU A 510 3.69 9.38 44.89
CA GLU A 510 2.40 9.43 44.21
C GLU A 510 2.52 10.06 42.82
N ASN A 511 3.40 11.06 42.62
CA ASN A 511 3.71 11.56 41.27
C ASN A 511 4.34 10.47 40.41
N SER A 512 5.29 9.69 40.94
CA SER A 512 5.91 8.59 40.21
C SER A 512 4.89 7.51 39.83
N LYS A 513 3.98 7.15 40.73
CA LYS A 513 2.87 6.22 40.43
C LYS A 513 1.95 6.76 39.34
N TRP A 514 1.63 8.06 39.39
CA TRP A 514 0.82 8.72 38.37
C TRP A 514 1.49 8.69 36.99
N GLN A 515 2.78 9.05 36.91
CA GLN A 515 3.55 8.99 35.67
C GLN A 515 3.64 7.56 35.11
N LEU A 516 3.79 6.55 35.98
CA LEU A 516 3.77 5.15 35.57
C LEU A 516 2.39 4.71 35.07
N ALA A 517 1.29 5.17 35.70
CA ALA A 517 -0.05 4.92 35.23
C ALA A 517 -0.28 5.50 33.83
N LYS A 518 0.17 6.75 33.58
CA LYS A 518 0.16 7.35 32.23
C LYS A 518 0.98 6.54 31.23
N ALA A 519 2.14 6.02 31.63
CA ALA A 519 2.96 5.16 30.78
C ALA A 519 2.23 3.87 30.38
N TYR A 520 1.50 3.22 31.29
CA TYR A 520 0.67 2.05 30.95
C TYR A 520 -0.47 2.38 30.00
N VAL A 521 -1.11 3.54 30.15
CA VAL A 521 -2.10 4.04 29.18
C VAL A 521 -1.46 4.24 27.81
N ALA A 522 -0.27 4.86 27.75
CA ALA A 522 0.47 5.07 26.51
C ALA A 522 0.88 3.73 25.85
N VAL A 523 1.21 2.70 26.64
CA VAL A 523 1.46 1.33 26.12
C VAL A 523 0.21 0.73 25.49
N ASN A 524 -0.94 0.84 26.14
CA ASN A 524 -2.21 0.38 25.59
C ASN A 524 -2.57 1.15 24.31
N ASP A 525 -2.49 2.48 24.34
CA ASP A 525 -2.81 3.35 23.21
C ASP A 525 -1.89 3.10 22.03
N SER A 526 -0.57 3.01 22.24
CA SER A 526 0.39 2.74 21.18
C SER A 526 0.16 1.39 20.51
N GLY A 527 -0.09 0.33 21.29
CA GLY A 527 -0.39 -0.99 20.74
C GLY A 527 -1.73 -1.03 20.00
N TYR A 528 -2.76 -0.35 20.52
CA TYR A 528 -4.05 -0.21 19.83
C TYR A 528 -3.91 0.63 18.55
N HIS A 529 -3.20 1.74 18.60
CA HIS A 529 -2.92 2.61 17.46
C HIS A 529 -2.26 1.83 16.33
N GLN A 530 -1.11 1.19 16.59
CA GLN A 530 -0.35 0.51 15.55
C GLN A 530 -1.14 -0.63 14.91
N LEU A 531 -1.86 -1.41 15.72
CA LEU A 531 -2.55 -2.60 15.26
C LEU A 531 -3.93 -2.33 14.67
N ILE A 532 -4.67 -1.38 15.23
CA ILE A 532 -6.09 -1.16 14.95
C ILE A 532 -6.30 0.12 14.16
N SER A 533 -6.02 1.28 14.74
CA SER A 533 -6.23 2.58 14.08
C SER A 533 -5.42 2.69 12.79
N HIS A 534 -4.18 2.21 12.82
CA HIS A 534 -3.25 2.27 11.70
C HIS A 534 -3.38 1.00 10.84
N TRP A 535 -2.89 -0.15 11.29
CA TRP A 535 -2.85 -1.34 10.45
C TRP A 535 -4.24 -1.84 10.00
N LEU A 536 -5.17 -2.12 10.92
CA LEU A 536 -6.47 -2.71 10.55
C LEU A 536 -7.33 -1.73 9.74
N ASN A 537 -7.56 -0.53 10.26
CA ASN A 537 -8.54 0.41 9.72
C ASN A 537 -8.05 1.14 8.47
N THR A 538 -6.73 1.17 8.21
CA THR A 538 -6.18 1.73 6.97
C THR A 538 -5.61 0.64 6.07
N HIS A 539 -4.48 0.03 6.42
CA HIS A 539 -3.76 -0.90 5.56
C HIS A 539 -4.58 -2.14 5.19
N ALA A 540 -5.08 -2.89 6.16
CA ALA A 540 -5.79 -4.15 5.90
C ALA A 540 -7.18 -3.91 5.29
N ALA A 541 -7.92 -2.90 5.76
CA ALA A 541 -9.25 -2.59 5.28
C ALA A 541 -9.27 -2.07 3.83
N ILE A 542 -8.24 -1.33 3.39
CA ILE A 542 -8.22 -0.75 2.04
C ILE A 542 -7.83 -1.76 0.94
N GLU A 543 -6.98 -2.75 1.25
CA GLU A 543 -6.42 -3.69 0.25
C GLU A 543 -7.51 -4.46 -0.55
N PRO A 544 -8.61 -4.95 0.06
CA PRO A 544 -9.73 -5.53 -0.68
C PRO A 544 -10.32 -4.62 -1.75
N PHE A 545 -10.38 -3.29 -1.52
CA PHE A 545 -10.90 -2.34 -2.50
C PHE A 545 -9.94 -2.14 -3.67
N VAL A 546 -8.62 -2.17 -3.41
CA VAL A 546 -7.59 -2.15 -4.48
C VAL A 546 -7.75 -3.36 -5.40
N ILE A 547 -7.90 -4.55 -4.79
CA ILE A 547 -8.07 -5.81 -5.53
C ILE A 547 -9.38 -5.79 -6.30
N ALA A 548 -10.51 -5.42 -5.68
CA ALA A 548 -11.82 -5.37 -6.32
C ALA A 548 -11.84 -4.38 -7.49
N THR A 549 -11.26 -3.19 -7.32
CA THR A 549 -11.22 -2.15 -8.35
C THR A 549 -10.50 -2.65 -9.60
N ASN A 550 -9.30 -3.22 -9.45
CA ASN A 550 -8.54 -3.74 -10.58
C ASN A 550 -9.15 -5.00 -11.22
N ARG A 551 -9.94 -5.78 -10.46
CA ARG A 551 -10.63 -6.99 -10.97
C ARG A 551 -11.92 -6.71 -11.72
N GLN A 552 -12.61 -5.61 -11.41
CA GLN A 552 -14.00 -5.39 -11.84
C GLN A 552 -14.20 -4.08 -12.62
N LEU A 553 -13.34 -3.09 -12.43
CA LEU A 553 -13.44 -1.81 -13.12
C LEU A 553 -12.31 -1.69 -14.14
N SER A 554 -12.67 -1.68 -15.43
CA SER A 554 -11.71 -1.41 -16.50
C SER A 554 -11.03 -0.06 -16.30
N VAL A 555 -9.81 0.09 -16.82
CA VAL A 555 -9.09 1.38 -16.86
C VAL A 555 -9.88 2.51 -17.56
N LEU A 556 -10.87 2.15 -18.39
CA LEU A 556 -11.81 3.08 -19.02
C LEU A 556 -12.89 3.60 -18.07
N HIS A 557 -13.15 2.92 -16.96
CA HIS A 557 -14.26 3.21 -16.06
C HIS A 557 -14.00 4.51 -15.27
N PRO A 558 -14.98 5.43 -15.16
CA PRO A 558 -14.79 6.70 -14.44
C PRO A 558 -14.38 6.48 -12.97
N ILE A 559 -15.03 5.53 -12.28
CA ILE A 559 -14.69 5.20 -10.89
C ILE A 559 -13.30 4.56 -10.75
N TYR A 560 -12.82 3.81 -11.75
CA TYR A 560 -11.43 3.33 -11.73
C TYR A 560 -10.46 4.51 -11.71
N LYS A 561 -10.66 5.48 -12.61
CA LYS A 561 -9.82 6.68 -12.71
C LYS A 561 -9.88 7.55 -11.45
N LEU A 562 -11.05 7.61 -10.80
CA LEU A 562 -11.23 8.32 -9.54
C LEU A 562 -10.46 7.66 -8.40
N LEU A 563 -10.54 6.33 -8.27
CA LEU A 563 -10.02 5.62 -7.10
C LEU A 563 -8.53 5.25 -7.21
N GLN A 564 -8.04 4.96 -8.42
CA GLN A 564 -6.69 4.45 -8.64
C GLN A 564 -5.57 5.27 -7.97
N PRO A 565 -5.60 6.63 -7.99
CA PRO A 565 -4.56 7.42 -7.34
C PRO A 565 -4.47 7.20 -5.81
N HIS A 566 -5.60 6.84 -5.17
CA HIS A 566 -5.69 6.61 -3.73
C HIS A 566 -5.18 5.23 -3.30
N PHE A 567 -4.89 4.33 -4.25
CA PHE A 567 -4.40 2.97 -3.98
C PHE A 567 -2.90 2.80 -4.19
N ARG A 568 -2.24 3.87 -4.65
CA ARG A 568 -0.84 3.86 -5.00
C ARG A 568 -0.01 3.30 -3.84
N ASP A 569 0.83 2.32 -4.14
CA ASP A 569 1.82 1.73 -3.24
C ASP A 569 1.22 0.88 -2.08
N THR A 570 -0.11 0.82 -1.93
CA THR A 570 -0.80 0.10 -0.86
C THR A 570 -0.50 -1.41 -0.84
N MET A 571 -0.68 -2.11 -1.96
CA MET A 571 -0.47 -3.56 -1.99
C MET A 571 0.98 -3.93 -1.68
N ASN A 572 1.94 -3.14 -2.19
CA ASN A 572 3.36 -3.41 -1.98
C ASN A 572 3.81 -3.16 -0.55
N ILE A 573 3.36 -2.07 0.11
CA ILE A 573 3.68 -1.86 1.53
C ILE A 573 3.02 -2.94 2.40
N ASN A 574 1.79 -3.35 2.10
CA ASN A 574 1.11 -4.40 2.85
C ASN A 574 1.80 -5.77 2.69
N ALA A 575 2.26 -6.10 1.48
CA ALA A 575 3.00 -7.33 1.24
C ALA A 575 4.33 -7.34 2.00
N LEU A 576 5.07 -6.23 2.01
CA LEU A 576 6.29 -6.10 2.80
C LEU A 576 5.99 -6.20 4.30
N ALA A 577 4.93 -5.55 4.79
CA ALA A 577 4.51 -5.63 6.18
C ALA A 577 4.17 -7.08 6.60
N ARG A 578 3.46 -7.85 5.76
CA ARG A 578 3.22 -9.29 6.01
C ARG A 578 4.52 -10.10 6.12
N HIS A 579 5.57 -9.69 5.41
CA HIS A 579 6.82 -10.42 5.36
C HIS A 579 7.78 -10.07 6.52
N THR A 580 7.82 -8.81 6.95
CA THR A 580 8.83 -8.31 7.92
C THR A 580 8.27 -7.68 9.20
N LEU A 581 7.04 -7.16 9.19
CA LEU A 581 6.47 -6.37 10.28
C LEU A 581 5.52 -7.21 11.14
N ILE A 582 4.47 -7.75 10.53
CA ILE A 582 3.34 -8.39 11.24
C ILE A 582 3.38 -9.93 11.21
N ASN A 583 4.45 -10.49 10.67
CA ASN A 583 4.70 -11.93 10.73
C ASN A 583 5.05 -12.41 12.14
N ALA A 584 5.00 -13.73 12.33
CA ALA A 584 5.57 -14.38 13.51
C ALA A 584 7.04 -13.97 13.67
N GLY A 585 7.39 -13.47 14.86
CA GLY A 585 8.72 -12.97 15.20
C GLY A 585 9.09 -11.66 14.50
N GLY A 586 8.16 -11.04 13.77
CA GLY A 586 8.36 -9.75 13.11
C GLY A 586 8.44 -8.58 14.08
N ILE A 587 8.76 -7.39 13.55
CA ILE A 587 8.99 -6.17 14.34
C ILE A 587 7.80 -5.84 15.25
N LEU A 588 6.56 -6.02 14.78
CA LEU A 588 5.39 -5.69 15.58
C LEU A 588 5.31 -6.62 16.81
N GLU A 589 5.45 -7.93 16.63
CA GLU A 589 5.37 -8.88 17.74
C GLU A 589 6.50 -8.75 18.76
N THR A 590 7.65 -8.19 18.37
CA THR A 590 8.81 -8.02 19.25
C THR A 590 8.84 -6.67 19.97
N THR A 591 8.06 -5.69 19.52
CA THR A 591 8.14 -4.30 20.02
C THR A 591 6.86 -3.78 20.66
N VAL A 592 5.69 -4.35 20.36
CA VAL A 592 4.42 -3.93 20.99
C VAL A 592 3.88 -4.98 21.97
N PHE A 593 3.13 -4.51 22.98
CA PHE A 593 2.70 -5.34 24.11
C PHE A 593 1.87 -6.60 23.75
N PRO A 594 1.01 -6.64 22.70
CA PRO A 594 0.24 -7.85 22.43
C PRO A 594 1.14 -9.02 21.96
N ALA A 595 2.38 -8.73 21.57
CA ALA A 595 3.37 -9.70 21.14
C ALA A 595 2.81 -10.67 20.10
N ARG A 596 2.96 -11.99 20.32
CA ARG A 596 2.43 -13.05 19.42
C ARG A 596 0.90 -13.06 19.25
N TYR A 597 0.15 -12.34 20.07
CA TYR A 597 -1.31 -12.26 19.99
C TYR A 597 -1.80 -11.04 19.18
N SER A 598 -0.89 -10.20 18.68
CA SER A 598 -1.23 -8.96 17.99
C SER A 598 -2.23 -9.18 16.85
N MET A 599 -1.88 -10.01 15.88
CA MET A 599 -2.71 -10.17 14.69
C MET A 599 -4.05 -10.87 14.99
N GLU A 600 -4.06 -11.82 15.94
CA GLU A 600 -5.27 -12.46 16.45
C GLU A 600 -6.22 -11.44 17.11
N MET A 601 -5.69 -10.58 17.98
CA MET A 601 -6.46 -9.53 18.66
C MET A 601 -7.08 -8.56 17.64
N SER A 602 -6.34 -8.20 16.58
CA SER A 602 -6.89 -7.36 15.51
C SER A 602 -8.07 -8.01 14.79
N ALA A 603 -8.04 -9.34 14.60
CA ALA A 603 -9.14 -10.07 13.97
C ALA A 603 -10.37 -10.19 14.86
N VAL A 604 -10.18 -10.33 16.18
CA VAL A 604 -11.30 -10.29 17.13
C VAL A 604 -11.95 -8.90 17.14
N ILE A 605 -11.16 -7.83 17.13
CA ILE A 605 -11.66 -6.45 17.10
C ILE A 605 -12.39 -6.15 15.78
N TYR A 606 -11.90 -6.69 14.66
CA TYR A 606 -12.53 -6.55 13.34
C TYR A 606 -13.98 -7.05 13.28
N LYS A 607 -14.43 -7.92 14.21
CA LYS A 607 -15.85 -8.33 14.33
C LYS A 607 -16.81 -7.15 14.44
N ASN A 608 -16.36 -6.06 15.06
CA ASN A 608 -17.16 -4.85 15.28
C ASN A 608 -16.81 -3.73 14.29
N TRP A 609 -15.97 -3.99 13.30
CA TRP A 609 -15.65 -3.00 12.28
C TRP A 609 -16.84 -2.79 11.35
N ASN A 610 -17.20 -1.52 11.14
CA ASN A 610 -18.30 -1.13 10.29
C ASN A 610 -17.82 -0.09 9.28
N PHE A 611 -17.99 -0.40 7.99
CA PHE A 611 -17.55 0.46 6.89
C PHE A 611 -18.18 1.85 6.91
N THR A 612 -19.48 1.96 7.21
CA THR A 612 -20.17 3.26 7.18
C THR A 612 -19.73 4.17 8.33
N GLU A 613 -19.29 3.59 9.43
CA GLU A 613 -18.79 4.32 10.60
C GLU A 613 -17.36 4.83 10.41
N GLN A 614 -16.66 4.48 9.31
CA GLN A 614 -15.35 5.04 8.99
C GLN A 614 -15.45 6.46 8.42
N ALA A 615 -16.66 6.90 8.04
CA ALA A 615 -16.89 8.29 7.65
C ALA A 615 -16.70 9.20 8.87
N LEU A 616 -15.84 10.21 8.74
CA LEU A 616 -15.50 11.12 9.86
C LEU A 616 -16.73 11.67 10.61
N PRO A 617 -17.80 12.15 9.95
CA PRO A 617 -18.99 12.61 10.67
C PRO A 617 -19.67 11.52 11.52
N GLU A 618 -19.74 10.30 11.01
CA GLU A 618 -20.37 9.16 11.68
C GLU A 618 -19.51 8.66 12.84
N ASP A 619 -18.19 8.60 12.67
CA ASP A 619 -17.25 8.27 13.75
C ASP A 619 -17.34 9.28 14.92
N LEU A 620 -17.33 10.59 14.61
CA LEU A 620 -17.46 11.63 15.62
C LEU A 620 -18.81 11.59 16.36
N LEU A 621 -19.88 11.18 15.67
CA LEU A 621 -21.20 10.96 16.27
C LEU A 621 -21.21 9.72 17.15
N LYS A 622 -20.66 8.59 16.67
CA LYS A 622 -20.56 7.34 17.42
C LYS A 622 -19.78 7.49 18.72
N ARG A 623 -18.70 8.28 18.70
CA ARG A 623 -17.90 8.58 19.90
C ARG A 623 -18.47 9.73 20.74
N SER A 624 -19.60 10.31 20.33
CA SER A 624 -20.26 11.42 21.01
C SER A 624 -19.38 12.69 21.16
N VAL A 625 -18.44 12.92 20.24
CA VAL A 625 -17.46 14.04 20.28
C VAL A 625 -17.73 15.15 19.25
N ARG A 626 -18.82 15.10 18.47
CA ARG A 626 -19.12 16.09 17.41
C ARG A 626 -19.13 17.56 17.87
N LYS A 627 -19.64 17.87 19.05
CA LYS A 627 -19.68 19.26 19.58
C LYS A 627 -18.30 19.78 19.98
N PHE A 628 -17.34 18.89 20.25
CA PHE A 628 -15.97 19.23 20.65
C PHE A 628 -15.20 19.94 19.53
N TYR A 629 -15.32 19.46 18.29
CA TYR A 629 -14.59 20.00 17.14
C TYR A 629 -15.19 21.29 16.54
N ARG A 630 -16.48 21.56 16.80
CA ARG A 630 -17.19 22.73 16.23
C ARG A 630 -16.85 24.05 16.93
N ASN A 631 -16.37 24.00 18.16
CA ASN A 631 -16.04 25.19 18.96
C ASN A 631 -14.57 25.62 18.89
N HIS A 632 -13.68 24.79 18.31
CA HIS A 632 -12.23 25.06 18.23
C HIS A 632 -11.75 25.34 16.79
N SER A 633 -12.68 25.53 15.85
CA SER A 633 -12.43 25.85 14.44
C SER A 633 -12.87 27.27 14.05
N LYS A 634 -12.97 28.17 15.03
CA LYS A 634 -13.18 29.60 14.83
C LYS A 634 -12.00 30.40 15.36
#